data_AF-A0A391NKF9-F1
#
_entry.id   AF-A0A391NKF9-F1
#
_cell.length_a   1.000
_cell.length_b   1.000
_cell.length_c   1.000
_cell.angle_alpha   90.00
_cell.angle_beta   90.00
_cell.angle_gamma   90.00
#
_symmetry.space_group_name_H-M   'P 1'
#
loop_
_entity.id
_entity.type
_entity.pdbx_description
1 polymer ?
#
loop_
_entity_poly.entity_id
_entity_poly.type
_entity_poly.pdbx_seq_one_letter_code
_entity_poly.pdbx_strand_id
1 'polypeptide(L)'
;MELDFLTYAQRLQGLGIPISPEQKAIIELALPVICNDRKFSRCQFWGRIRGVTADYWLIQGSGDKEKLYEHTLYSQDCVEWAELPSVDDEAKAVLTSAGVGPDSQIPFTGDAALVHRTPKAGEEEEDEEEAGPKATELQRLAMQVAHIDSRTQILPRDAYYLAARRKVSLSVIQ
;
A
#
# COMPACT_ATOMS: atom_id res chain seq x y z
N MET A 1 4.42 -10.09 -19.59
CA MET A 1 4.71 -11.21 -18.67
C MET A 1 4.87 -10.58 -17.30
N GLU A 2 3.99 -10.90 -16.37
CA GLU A 2 4.07 -10.37 -15.00
C GLU A 2 4.98 -11.26 -14.16
N LEU A 3 5.55 -10.68 -13.10
CA LEU A 3 6.36 -11.45 -12.16
C LEU A 3 5.44 -12.34 -11.34
N ASP A 4 5.64 -13.65 -11.44
CA ASP A 4 4.97 -14.62 -10.59
C ASP A 4 5.33 -14.39 -9.11
N PHE A 5 4.32 -14.47 -8.25
CA PHE A 5 4.45 -14.23 -6.82
C PHE A 5 5.46 -15.18 -6.18
N LEU A 6 5.50 -16.45 -6.59
CA LEU A 6 6.45 -17.42 -6.03
C LEU A 6 7.90 -17.02 -6.26
N THR A 7 8.19 -16.57 -7.48
CA THR A 7 9.52 -16.07 -7.88
C THR A 7 9.86 -14.80 -7.09
N TYR A 8 8.89 -13.91 -6.93
CA TYR A 8 9.05 -12.68 -6.17
C TYR A 8 9.32 -12.96 -4.68
N ALA A 9 8.52 -13.82 -4.05
CA ALA A 9 8.67 -14.20 -2.66
C ALA A 9 10.03 -14.85 -2.37
N GLN A 10 10.54 -15.68 -3.29
CA GLN A 10 11.88 -16.27 -3.16
C GLN A 10 12.99 -15.21 -3.18
N ARG A 11 12.85 -14.18 -4.03
CA ARG A 11 13.81 -13.05 -4.06
C ARG A 11 13.76 -12.23 -2.78
N LEU A 12 12.56 -11.99 -2.23
CA LEU A 12 12.39 -11.30 -0.95
C LEU A 12 13.07 -12.06 0.21
N GLN A 13 12.96 -13.39 0.24
CA GLN A 13 13.67 -14.20 1.24
C GLN A 13 15.19 -14.05 1.13
N GLY A 14 15.73 -13.99 -0.10
CA GLY A 14 17.15 -13.71 -0.33
C GLY A 14 17.62 -12.35 0.17
N LEU A 15 16.71 -11.37 0.26
CA LEU A 15 16.96 -10.03 0.81
C LEU A 15 16.76 -9.95 2.33
N GLY A 16 16.51 -11.07 3.01
CA GLY A 16 16.27 -11.11 4.45
C GLY A 16 14.87 -10.66 4.86
N ILE A 17 13.90 -10.66 3.93
CA ILE A 17 12.49 -10.40 4.22
C ILE A 17 11.77 -11.76 4.28
N PRO A 18 11.66 -12.39 5.46
CA PRO A 18 11.02 -13.69 5.58
C PRO A 18 9.51 -13.55 5.39
N ILE A 19 8.97 -14.44 4.55
CA ILE A 19 7.54 -14.71 4.40
C ILE A 19 7.36 -16.17 4.81
N SER A 20 6.43 -16.44 5.73
CA SER A 20 6.19 -17.82 6.18
C SER A 20 5.65 -18.67 5.03
N PRO A 21 5.90 -19.99 5.02
CA PRO A 21 5.37 -20.86 3.97
C PRO A 21 3.84 -20.85 3.94
N GLU A 22 3.19 -20.68 5.09
CA GLU A 22 1.73 -20.56 5.21
C GLU A 22 1.23 -19.27 4.56
N GLN A 23 1.83 -18.12 4.91
CA GLN A 23 1.49 -16.82 4.31
C GLN A 23 1.71 -16.83 2.80
N LYS A 24 2.79 -17.47 2.35
CA LYS A 24 3.10 -17.63 0.93
C LYS A 24 1.99 -18.41 0.20
N ALA A 25 1.56 -19.55 0.75
CA ALA A 25 0.49 -20.35 0.16
C ALA A 25 -0.86 -19.59 0.13
N ILE A 26 -1.17 -18.86 1.21
CA ILE A 26 -2.41 -18.07 1.28
C ILE A 26 -2.40 -16.95 0.24
N ILE A 27 -1.32 -16.18 0.13
CA ILE A 27 -1.21 -15.06 -0.82
C ILE A 27 -1.23 -15.57 -2.26
N GLU A 28 -0.54 -16.69 -2.53
CA GLU A 28 -0.54 -17.33 -3.86
C GLU A 28 -1.95 -17.72 -4.30
N LEU A 29 -2.76 -18.26 -3.38
CA LEU A 29 -4.15 -18.62 -3.65
C LEU A 29 -5.06 -17.39 -3.75
N ALA A 30 -4.83 -16.37 -2.92
CA ALA A 30 -5.67 -15.18 -2.84
C ALA A 30 -5.50 -14.26 -4.06
N LEU A 31 -4.28 -14.10 -4.58
CA LEU A 31 -3.98 -13.21 -5.70
C LEU A 31 -4.92 -13.39 -6.92
N PRO A 32 -5.04 -14.59 -7.54
CA PRO A 32 -5.90 -14.76 -8.71
C PRO A 32 -7.39 -14.53 -8.41
N VAL A 33 -7.84 -14.84 -7.18
CA VAL A 33 -9.22 -14.57 -6.73
C VAL A 33 -9.46 -13.07 -6.69
N ILE A 34 -8.56 -12.32 -6.05
CA ILE A 34 -8.64 -10.85 -5.95
C ILE A 34 -8.59 -10.19 -7.32
N CYS A 35 -7.70 -10.64 -8.22
CA CYS A 35 -7.63 -10.15 -9.60
C CYS A 35 -8.98 -10.26 -10.30
N ASN A 36 -9.62 -11.42 -10.16
CA ASN A 36 -10.87 -11.72 -10.83
C ASN A 36 -12.03 -10.94 -10.21
N ASP A 37 -12.11 -10.89 -8.89
CA ASP A 37 -13.18 -10.22 -8.15
C ASP A 37 -13.20 -8.71 -8.41
N ARG A 38 -12.02 -8.08 -8.45
CA ARG A 38 -11.86 -6.66 -8.75
C ARG A 38 -11.70 -6.34 -10.23
N LYS A 39 -11.75 -7.35 -11.11
CA LYS A 39 -11.58 -7.23 -12.57
C LYS A 39 -10.30 -6.49 -12.96
N PHE A 40 -9.22 -6.73 -12.22
CA PHE A 40 -7.93 -6.15 -12.52
C PHE A 40 -7.32 -6.81 -13.75
N SER A 41 -6.83 -5.98 -14.67
CA SER A 41 -6.02 -6.45 -15.79
C SER A 41 -4.66 -6.95 -15.34
N ARG A 42 -4.16 -6.40 -14.22
CA ARG A 42 -2.85 -6.68 -13.60
C ARG A 42 -2.95 -6.60 -12.09
N CYS A 43 -2.25 -7.48 -11.39
CA CYS A 43 -2.22 -7.49 -9.93
C CYS A 43 -0.90 -8.05 -9.44
N GLN A 44 -0.29 -7.39 -8.46
CA GLN A 44 0.96 -7.81 -7.89
C GLN A 44 0.97 -7.60 -6.37
N PHE A 45 1.62 -8.52 -5.66
CA PHE A 45 1.95 -8.30 -4.27
C PHE A 45 2.96 -7.16 -4.14
N TRP A 46 2.60 -6.11 -3.40
CA TRP A 46 3.44 -4.93 -3.19
C TRP A 46 4.47 -5.16 -2.10
N GLY A 47 4.02 -5.73 -0.97
CA GLY A 47 4.88 -5.91 0.19
C GLY A 47 4.10 -5.99 1.50
N ARG A 48 4.83 -5.77 2.59
CA ARG A 48 4.28 -5.76 3.96
C ARG A 48 4.83 -4.57 4.74
N ILE A 49 3.97 -3.87 5.44
CA ILE A 49 4.33 -2.84 6.41
C ILE A 49 4.15 -3.43 7.81
N ARG A 50 5.20 -3.33 8.63
CA ARG A 50 5.18 -3.89 9.99
C ARG A 50 4.47 -2.96 10.95
N GLY A 51 3.51 -3.51 11.69
CA GLY A 51 2.89 -2.83 12.83
C GLY A 51 3.40 -3.38 14.15
N VAL A 52 2.97 -2.76 15.25
CA VAL A 52 3.28 -3.21 16.62
C VAL A 52 2.43 -4.42 17.00
N THR A 53 1.12 -4.38 16.69
CA THR A 53 0.17 -5.44 17.00
C THR A 53 -0.04 -6.39 15.81
N ALA A 54 -0.21 -5.84 14.61
CA ALA A 54 -0.46 -6.60 13.40
C ALA A 54 0.27 -5.98 12.20
N ASP A 55 0.69 -6.84 11.27
CA ASP A 55 1.32 -6.41 10.02
C ASP A 55 0.27 -6.15 8.95
N TYR A 56 0.53 -5.17 8.08
CA TYR A 56 -0.31 -4.87 6.92
C TYR A 56 0.31 -5.45 5.65
N TRP A 57 -0.39 -6.39 5.03
CA TRP A 57 -0.06 -6.97 3.74
C TRP A 57 -0.72 -6.16 2.63
N LEU A 58 0.01 -5.90 1.55
CA LEU A 58 -0.42 -4.99 0.50
C LEU A 58 -0.36 -5.65 -0.87
N ILE A 59 -1.44 -5.50 -1.62
CA ILE A 59 -1.57 -5.92 -3.01
C ILE A 59 -1.94 -4.69 -3.83
N GLN A 60 -1.30 -4.53 -4.98
CA GLN A 60 -1.61 -3.47 -5.91
C GLN A 60 -2.17 -4.04 -7.21
N GLY A 61 -3.20 -3.39 -7.74
CA GLY A 61 -3.86 -3.80 -8.96
C GLY A 61 -4.23 -2.62 -9.84
N SER A 62 -4.41 -2.91 -11.13
CA SER A 62 -4.92 -1.94 -12.10
C SER A 62 -5.98 -2.59 -12.98
N GLY A 63 -7.12 -1.92 -13.13
CA GLY A 63 -8.16 -2.30 -14.10
C GLY A 63 -7.73 -1.98 -15.53
N ASP A 64 -6.96 -0.91 -15.72
CA ASP A 64 -6.44 -0.49 -17.01
C ASP A 64 -5.08 -1.11 -17.30
N LYS A 65 -4.87 -1.55 -18.54
CA LYS A 65 -3.57 -2.07 -19.00
C LYS A 65 -2.52 -0.96 -19.15
N GLU A 66 -2.96 0.29 -19.20
CA GLU A 66 -2.12 1.47 -19.42
C GLU A 66 -1.52 2.02 -18.12
N LYS A 67 -2.24 1.88 -17.00
CA LYS A 67 -1.74 2.24 -15.68
C LYS A 67 -0.97 1.06 -15.07
N LEU A 68 0.09 1.35 -14.34
CA LEU A 68 0.86 0.33 -13.62
C LEU A 68 0.01 -0.25 -12.47
N TYR A 69 -0.32 0.60 -11.51
CA TYR A 69 -1.13 0.28 -10.34
C TYR A 69 -2.04 1.48 -10.02
N GLU A 70 -3.31 1.21 -9.76
CA GLU A 70 -4.31 2.24 -9.45
C GLU A 70 -4.95 2.01 -8.08
N HIS A 71 -5.22 0.75 -7.74
CA HIS A 71 -5.85 0.37 -6.50
C HIS A 71 -4.83 -0.33 -5.61
N THR A 72 -4.80 0.06 -4.34
CA THR A 72 -4.03 -0.66 -3.31
C THR A 72 -5.00 -1.28 -2.32
N LEU A 73 -4.88 -2.59 -2.17
CA LEU A 73 -5.63 -3.40 -1.23
C LEU A 73 -4.73 -3.73 -0.05
N TYR A 74 -5.31 -3.78 1.15
CA TYR A 74 -4.64 -4.19 2.37
C TYR A 74 -5.35 -5.36 3.04
N SER A 75 -4.58 -6.14 3.80
CA SER A 75 -5.07 -7.23 4.64
C SER A 75 -4.18 -7.38 5.87
N GLN A 76 -4.74 -7.78 7.01
CA GLN A 76 -3.96 -8.18 8.19
C GLN A 76 -3.76 -9.71 8.26
N ASP A 77 -4.76 -10.47 7.80
CA ASP A 77 -4.78 -11.93 7.86
C ASP A 77 -4.42 -12.64 6.54
N CYS A 78 -4.16 -11.88 5.47
CA CYS A 78 -3.94 -12.37 4.09
C CYS A 78 -5.15 -13.05 3.42
N VAL A 79 -6.28 -13.17 4.12
CA VAL A 79 -7.52 -13.81 3.62
C VAL A 79 -8.51 -12.76 3.12
N GLU A 80 -8.83 -11.78 3.97
CA GLU A 80 -9.78 -10.71 3.62
C GLU A 80 -9.04 -9.46 3.16
N TRP A 81 -9.39 -8.96 1.98
CA TRP A 81 -8.71 -7.84 1.34
C TRP A 81 -9.66 -6.65 1.18
N ALA A 82 -9.31 -5.54 1.82
CA ALA A 82 -10.05 -4.28 1.75
C ALA A 82 -9.25 -3.24 0.97
N GLU A 83 -9.95 -2.27 0.37
CA GLU A 83 -9.31 -1.19 -0.38
C GLU A 83 -8.85 -0.08 0.55
N LEU A 84 -7.65 0.45 0.32
CA LEU A 84 -7.15 1.59 1.08
C LEU A 84 -7.97 2.85 0.75
N PRO A 85 -8.27 3.69 1.75
CA PRO A 85 -8.94 4.97 1.50
C PRO A 85 -8.04 5.88 0.66
N SER A 86 -8.67 6.73 -0.16
CA SER A 86 -7.95 7.78 -0.87
C SER A 86 -7.31 8.76 0.13
N VAL A 87 -6.11 9.23 -0.20
CA VAL A 87 -5.36 10.14 0.65
C VAL A 87 -5.68 11.58 0.24
N ASP A 88 -6.67 12.17 0.92
CA ASP A 88 -7.02 13.58 0.74
C ASP A 88 -5.90 14.49 1.27
N ASP A 89 -5.72 15.67 0.66
CA ASP A 89 -4.65 16.59 1.04
C ASP A 89 -4.83 17.15 2.47
N GLU A 90 -6.08 17.22 2.95
CA GLU A 90 -6.40 17.54 4.35
C GLU A 90 -5.87 16.47 5.30
N ALA A 91 -6.08 15.19 5.00
CA ALA A 91 -5.58 14.09 5.82
C ALA A 91 -4.04 14.08 5.86
N LYS A 92 -3.36 14.44 4.76
CA LYS A 92 -1.89 14.59 4.74
C LYS A 92 -1.42 15.73 5.65
N ALA A 93 -2.12 16.86 5.65
CA ALA A 93 -1.80 18.00 6.51
C ALA A 93 -1.97 17.64 7.99
N VAL A 94 -3.04 16.90 8.34
CA VAL A 94 -3.28 16.37 9.68
C VAL A 94 -2.17 15.44 10.12
N LEU A 95 -1.82 14.45 9.30
CA LEU A 95 -0.80 13.46 9.66
C LEU A 95 0.58 14.08 9.81
N THR A 96 0.91 15.06 8.96
CA THR A 96 2.16 15.82 9.05
C THR A 96 2.22 16.66 10.33
N SER A 97 1.14 17.38 10.66
CA SER A 97 1.07 18.20 11.88
C SER A 97 1.00 17.37 13.16
N ALA A 98 0.43 16.15 13.10
CA ALA A 98 0.45 15.18 14.19
C ALA A 98 1.80 14.46 14.35
N GLY A 99 2.80 14.75 13.51
CA GLY A 99 4.14 14.14 13.59
C GLY A 99 4.19 12.67 13.16
N VAL A 100 3.10 12.15 12.59
CA VAL A 100 2.97 10.78 12.06
C VAL A 100 3.04 10.74 10.52
N GLY A 101 3.63 11.78 9.95
CA GLY A 101 3.90 11.92 8.51
C GLY A 101 4.81 10.82 7.95
N PRO A 102 5.12 10.88 6.64
CA PRO A 102 5.86 9.82 5.96
C PRO A 102 7.34 9.70 6.39
N ASP A 103 7.90 10.78 6.95
CA ASP A 103 9.25 10.81 7.53
C ASP A 103 9.26 10.51 9.04
N SER A 104 8.10 10.13 9.61
CA SER A 104 7.98 9.82 11.03
C SER A 104 8.66 8.49 11.37
N GLN A 105 9.36 8.46 12.51
CA GLN A 105 9.95 7.23 13.06
C GLN A 105 8.96 6.43 13.93
N ILE A 106 7.73 6.93 14.08
CA ILE A 106 6.69 6.28 14.89
C ILE A 106 6.23 5.02 14.14
N PRO A 107 6.25 3.82 14.76
CA PRO A 107 5.78 2.62 14.11
C PRO A 107 4.26 2.68 13.82
N PHE A 108 3.77 1.80 12.96
CA PHE A 108 2.33 1.58 12.80
C PHE A 108 1.81 0.79 13.99
N THR A 109 0.60 1.08 14.46
CA THR A 109 0.03 0.35 15.59
C THR A 109 -0.39 -1.04 15.13
N GLY A 110 -1.07 -1.13 13.98
CA GLY A 110 -1.73 -2.34 13.52
C GLY A 110 -3.24 -2.33 13.77
N ASP A 111 -3.81 -1.19 14.18
CA ASP A 111 -5.25 -1.00 14.34
C ASP A 111 -5.81 -0.09 13.24
N ALA A 112 -6.60 -0.66 12.35
CA ALA A 112 -7.21 0.07 11.23
C ALA A 112 -8.18 1.17 11.71
N ALA A 113 -8.74 1.05 12.92
CA ALA A 113 -9.70 2.00 13.47
C ALA A 113 -9.05 3.18 14.22
N LEU A 114 -7.72 3.16 14.38
CA LEU A 114 -7.02 4.22 15.10
C LEU A 114 -7.14 5.55 14.36
N VAL A 115 -7.47 6.61 15.09
CA VAL A 115 -7.60 7.97 14.58
C VAL A 115 -6.51 8.86 15.16
N HIS A 116 -5.68 9.42 14.29
CA HIS A 116 -4.73 10.46 14.63
C HIS A 116 -5.41 11.83 14.66
N ARG A 117 -5.06 12.63 15.66
CA ARG A 117 -5.51 14.01 15.84
C ARG A 117 -4.30 14.93 15.85
N THR A 118 -4.47 16.14 15.31
CA THR A 118 -3.45 17.18 15.42
C THR A 118 -3.33 17.63 16.88
N PRO A 119 -2.15 17.66 17.49
CA PRO A 119 -1.98 18.31 18.79
C PRO A 119 -2.18 19.82 18.59
N LYS A 120 -3.25 20.39 19.16
CA LYS A 120 -3.35 21.85 19.30
C LYS A 120 -2.30 22.27 20.33
N ALA A 121 -1.48 23.27 19.99
CA ALA A 121 -0.50 23.84 20.90
C ALA A 121 -1.23 24.65 21.99
N GLY A 122 -1.34 24.05 23.18
CA GLY A 122 -1.91 24.67 24.36
C GLY A 122 -3.44 24.60 24.39
N GLU A 123 -3.97 23.60 25.09
CA GLU A 123 -4.94 23.79 26.18
C GLU A 123 -5.22 22.44 26.84
N GLU A 124 -5.40 22.53 28.16
CA GLU A 124 -5.63 21.44 29.10
C GLU A 124 -6.94 20.71 28.79
N GLU A 125 -7.09 19.51 29.36
CA GLU A 125 -8.31 18.71 29.27
C GLU A 125 -9.56 19.55 29.61
N GLU A 126 -10.36 19.92 28.61
CA GLU A 126 -11.78 20.31 28.73
C GLU A 126 -12.28 20.72 27.33
N ASP A 127 -12.74 19.74 26.54
CA ASP A 127 -13.82 19.83 25.53
C ASP A 127 -13.69 18.67 24.51
N GLU A 128 -14.45 17.60 24.71
CA GLU A 128 -14.49 16.43 23.81
C GLU A 128 -15.17 16.71 22.45
N GLU A 129 -15.67 17.92 22.19
CA GLU A 129 -16.51 18.24 21.02
C GLU A 129 -15.90 19.19 19.98
N GLU A 130 -14.77 19.88 20.22
CA GLU A 130 -14.10 20.64 19.17
C GLU A 130 -13.11 19.76 18.37
N ALA A 131 -13.70 18.95 17.50
CA ALA A 131 -13.05 18.06 16.56
C ALA A 131 -12.08 18.80 15.63
N GLY A 132 -10.79 18.79 15.99
CA GLY A 132 -9.73 18.95 15.01
C GLY A 132 -9.85 17.89 13.90
N PRO A 133 -9.33 18.16 12.68
CA PRO A 133 -9.44 17.25 11.56
C PRO A 133 -8.81 15.89 11.91
N LYS A 134 -9.59 14.83 11.66
CA LYS A 134 -9.29 13.44 12.05
C LYS A 134 -8.74 12.69 10.85
N ALA A 135 -7.61 12.02 11.01
CA ALA A 135 -7.07 11.12 9.99
C ALA A 135 -6.95 9.71 10.55
N THR A 136 -7.33 8.70 9.78
CA THR A 136 -7.25 7.29 10.20
C THR A 136 -5.85 6.72 9.99
N GLU A 137 -5.51 5.65 10.70
CA GLU A 137 -4.26 4.90 10.47
C GLU A 137 -4.20 4.33 9.05
N LEU A 138 -5.35 3.97 8.46
CA LEU A 138 -5.41 3.54 7.06
C LEU A 138 -5.05 4.66 6.07
N GLN A 139 -5.45 5.91 6.34
CA GLN A 139 -5.02 7.05 5.54
C GLN A 139 -3.51 7.31 5.68
N ARG A 140 -2.96 7.09 6.88
CA ARG A 140 -1.50 7.12 7.11
C ARG A 140 -0.79 6.04 6.31
N LEU A 141 -1.33 4.82 6.30
CA LEU A 141 -0.81 3.69 5.54
C LEU A 141 -0.81 3.99 4.03
N ALA A 142 -1.94 4.47 3.51
CA ALA A 142 -2.08 4.85 2.12
C ALA A 142 -1.11 5.97 1.71
N MET A 143 -0.93 6.98 2.58
CA MET A 143 0.06 8.04 2.38
C MET A 143 1.48 7.47 2.32
N GLN A 144 1.83 6.55 3.22
CA GLN A 144 3.15 5.93 3.24
C GLN A 144 3.43 5.09 1.99
N VAL A 145 2.44 4.31 1.54
CA VAL A 145 2.55 3.51 0.31
C VAL A 145 2.79 4.42 -0.89
N ALA A 146 2.00 5.49 -1.05
CA ALA A 146 2.19 6.46 -2.13
C ALA A 146 3.57 7.14 -2.07
N HIS A 147 4.05 7.43 -0.86
CA HIS A 147 5.37 8.02 -0.65
C HIS A 147 6.51 7.09 -1.06
N ILE A 148 6.38 5.79 -0.77
CA ILE A 148 7.34 4.75 -1.16
C ILE A 148 7.29 4.56 -2.68
N ASP A 149 6.09 4.40 -3.25
CA ASP A 149 5.88 4.21 -4.69
C ASP A 149 6.53 5.30 -5.52
N SER A 150 6.36 6.57 -5.12
CA SER A 150 6.96 7.71 -5.81
C SER A 150 8.49 7.66 -5.90
N ARG A 151 9.15 6.88 -5.03
CA ARG A 151 10.62 6.77 -4.95
C ARG A 151 11.16 5.42 -5.37
N THR A 152 10.40 4.34 -5.20
CA THR A 152 10.91 2.96 -5.34
C THR A 152 10.29 2.19 -6.49
N GLN A 153 9.45 2.81 -7.33
CA GLN A 153 8.99 2.22 -8.58
C GLN A 153 10.12 2.14 -9.61
N ILE A 154 11.01 1.18 -9.39
CA ILE A 154 12.14 0.87 -10.27
C ILE A 154 11.73 -0.17 -11.31
N LEU A 155 12.15 0.06 -12.54
CA LEU A 155 11.92 -0.84 -13.66
C LEU A 155 13.24 -0.98 -14.44
N PRO A 156 13.56 -2.17 -14.96
CA PRO A 156 14.68 -2.32 -15.88
C PRO A 156 14.53 -1.37 -17.06
N ARG A 157 15.65 -0.83 -17.54
CA ARG A 157 15.65 -0.02 -18.76
C ARG A 157 15.05 -0.82 -19.91
N ASP A 158 14.26 -0.16 -20.73
CA ASP A 158 13.56 -0.73 -21.89
C ASP A 158 12.47 -1.76 -21.55
N ALA A 159 12.07 -1.92 -20.28
CA ALA A 159 10.91 -2.74 -19.90
C ALA A 159 9.58 -2.18 -20.43
N TYR A 160 9.53 -0.89 -20.73
CA TYR A 160 8.37 -0.21 -21.31
C TYR A 160 8.78 0.63 -22.51
N TYR A 161 7.87 0.73 -23.48
CA TYR A 161 8.00 1.63 -24.62
C TYR A 161 6.72 2.45 -24.80
N LEU A 162 6.87 3.58 -25.47
CA LEU A 162 5.74 4.43 -25.84
C LEU A 162 5.15 3.95 -27.16
N ALA A 163 3.98 3.31 -27.11
CA ALA A 163 3.25 2.88 -28.28
C ALA A 163 2.57 4.06 -29.01
N ALA A 164 2.21 3.85 -30.28
CA ALA A 164 1.45 4.82 -31.06
C ALA A 164 0.14 5.18 -30.31
N ARG A 165 -0.11 6.49 -30.12
CA ARG A 165 -1.12 7.12 -29.23
C ARG A 165 -0.67 7.52 -27.81
N ARG A 166 0.63 7.60 -27.54
CA ARG A 166 1.18 8.00 -26.22
C ARG A 166 0.79 7.03 -25.10
N LYS A 167 0.56 5.76 -25.44
CA LYS A 167 0.23 4.70 -24.49
C LYS A 167 1.50 3.99 -24.05
N VAL A 168 1.66 3.79 -22.75
CA VAL A 168 2.81 3.05 -22.21
C VAL A 168 2.49 1.56 -22.27
N SER A 169 3.31 0.79 -22.99
CA SER A 169 3.13 -0.66 -23.16
C SER A 169 4.38 -1.40 -22.73
N LEU A 170 4.19 -2.57 -22.11
CA LEU A 170 5.28 -3.47 -21.74
C LEU A 170 6.00 -3.94 -23.00
N SER A 171 7.33 -3.83 -23.02
CA SER A 171 8.14 -4.48 -24.05
C SER A 171 8.05 -5.99 -23.86
N VAL A 172 7.51 -6.68 -24.87
CA VAL A 172 7.64 -8.13 -24.96
C VAL A 172 8.95 -8.35 -25.68
N ILE A 173 10.02 -8.60 -24.92
CA ILE A 173 11.27 -9.07 -25.52
C ILE A 173 10.97 -10.44 -26.11
N GLN A 174 10.94 -10.53 -27.45
CA GLN A 174 10.91 -11.79 -28.19
C GLN A 174 12.28 -12.47 -28.15
#